data_AF-A0A963XLK4-F1
#
_entry.id   AF-A0A963XLK4-F1
#
_cell.length_a   1.000
_cell.length_b   1.000
_cell.length_c   1.000
_cell.angle_alpha   90.00
_cell.angle_beta   90.00
_cell.angle_gamma   90.00
#
_symmetry.space_group_name_H-M   'P 1'
#
loop_
_entity.id
_entity.type
_entity.pdbx_description
1 polymer ?
#
loop_
_entity_poly.entity_id
_entity_poly.type
_entity_poly.pdbx_seq_one_letter_code
_entity_poly.pdbx_strand_id
1 'polypeptide(L)' 'MNIHEYQAKALLRSYGAPVSDGRAVLKAEEAKTAAGALDGPLWVVKAQI' A
#
# COMPACT_ATOMS: atom_id res chain seq x y z
N MET A 1 -16.94 -13.00 0.69
CA MET A 1 -16.59 -11.72 1.32
C MET A 1 -15.22 -11.34 0.79
N ASN A 2 -15.08 -10.12 0.25
CA ASN A 2 -13.82 -9.66 -0.36
C ASN A 2 -13.08 -8.73 0.59
N ILE A 3 -11.77 -8.59 0.40
CA ILE A 3 -10.89 -7.68 1.14
C ILE A 3 -10.10 -6.81 0.15
N HIS A 4 -9.73 -5.60 0.56
CA HIS A 4 -8.94 -4.69 -0.26
C HIS A 4 -7.49 -5.18 -0.40
N GLU A 5 -6.79 -4.69 -1.43
CA GLU A 5 -5.40 -5.06 -1.70
C GLU A 5 -4.48 -4.81 -0.50
N TYR A 6 -4.62 -3.67 0.19
CA TYR A 6 -3.79 -3.37 1.36
C TYR A 6 -4.01 -4.36 2.52
N GLN A 7 -5.23 -4.86 2.69
CA GLN A 7 -5.58 -5.86 3.71
C GLN A 7 -4.99 -7.22 3.35
N ALA A 8 -5.12 -7.62 2.08
CA ALA A 8 -4.52 -8.86 1.58
C ALA A 8 -2.99 -8.85 1.71
N LYS A 9 -2.34 -7.71 1.40
CA LYS A 9 -0.88 -7.56 1.57
C LYS A 9 -0.46 -7.66 3.04
N ALA A 10 -1.20 -7.02 3.95
CA ALA A 10 -0.92 -7.10 5.39
C ALA A 10 -1.02 -8.55 5.90
N LEU A 11 -2.04 -9.29 5.45
CA LEU A 11 -2.21 -10.71 5.78
C LEU A 11 -1.05 -11.53 5.21
N LEU A 12 -0.79 -11.46 3.90
CA LEU A 12 0.30 -12.23 3.28
C LEU A 12 1.67 -11.96 3.92
N ARG A 13 1.94 -10.70 4.28
CA ARG A 13 3.15 -10.30 5.01
C ARG A 13 3.25 -10.95 6.38
N SER A 14 2.15 -11.10 7.12
CA SER A 14 2.18 -11.76 8.43
C SER A 14 2.53 -13.25 8.33
N TYR A 15 2.38 -13.85 7.15
CA TYR A 15 2.80 -15.22 6.85
C TYR A 15 4.18 -15.28 6.16
N GLY A 16 4.90 -14.17 6.05
CA GLY A 16 6.25 -14.11 5.46
C GLY A 16 6.27 -14.14 3.94
N ALA A 17 5.14 -14.01 3.25
CA ALA A 17 5.12 -13.94 1.80
C ALA A 17 5.65 -12.57 1.31
N PRO A 18 6.43 -12.54 0.21
CA PRO A 18 6.95 -11.30 -0.33
C PRO A 18 5.80 -10.48 -0.93
N VAL A 19 5.60 -9.27 -0.40
CA VAL A 19 4.63 -8.31 -0.92
C VAL A 19 5.29 -6.94 -1.05
N SER A 20 4.91 -6.19 -2.08
CA SER A 20 5.39 -4.83 -2.31
C SER A 20 5.09 -3.94 -1.11
N ASP A 21 6.02 -3.06 -0.74
CA ASP A 21 5.76 -2.10 0.32
C ASP A 21 4.82 -0.98 -0.17
N GLY A 22 3.97 -0.52 0.74
CA GLY A 22 2.92 0.43 0.40
C GLY A 22 2.21 0.97 1.62
N ARG A 23 1.55 2.12 1.46
CA ARG A 23 0.79 2.79 2.50
C ARG A 23 -0.62 3.07 2.00
N ALA A 24 -1.62 2.74 2.82
CA ALA A 24 -3.00 3.16 2.56
C ALA A 24 -3.13 4.66 2.83
N VAL A 25 -3.78 5.37 1.91
CA VAL A 25 -3.97 6.82 1.98
C VAL A 25 -5.46 7.10 1.95
N LEU A 26 -5.97 7.77 2.99
CA LEU A 26 -7.41 8.07 3.13
C LEU A 26 -7.77 9.48 2.66
N LYS A 27 -6.78 10.37 2.55
CA LYS A 27 -6.94 11.75 2.07
C LYS A 27 -5.91 12.04 0.99
N ALA A 28 -6.35 12.68 -0.09
CA ALA A 28 -5.49 12.97 -1.24
C ALA A 28 -4.21 13.75 -0.86
N GLU A 29 -4.31 14.67 0.09
CA GLU A 29 -3.20 15.50 0.56
C GLU A 29 -2.06 14.69 1.20
N GLU A 30 -2.37 13.54 1.79
CA GLU A 30 -1.40 12.66 2.46
C GLU A 30 -0.60 11.81 1.45
N ALA A 31 -1.05 11.72 0.19
CA ALA A 31 -0.47 10.81 -0.81
C ALA A 31 1.00 11.10 -1.09
N LYS A 32 1.38 12.38 -1.21
CA LYS A 32 2.75 12.79 -1.51
C LYS A 32 3.70 12.45 -0.35
N THR A 33 3.27 12.71 0.88
CA THR A 33 4.03 12.38 2.09
C THR A 33 4.18 10.87 2.25
N ALA A 34 3.10 10.11 2.00
CA ALA A 34 3.12 8.66 2.08
C ALA A 34 4.05 8.03 1.01
N ALA A 35 4.04 8.56 -0.22
CA ALA A 35 4.95 8.15 -1.28
C ALA A 35 6.40 8.48 -0.95
N GLY A 36 6.68 9.68 -0.44
CA GLY A 36 8.05 10.09 -0.07
C GLY A 36 8.66 9.32 1.09
N ALA A 37 7.85 8.61 1.89
CA ALA A 37 8.31 7.71 2.93
C ALA A 37 8.57 6.27 2.44
N LEU A 38 8.38 6.01 1.14
CA LEU A 38 8.71 4.75 0.47
C LEU A 38 9.92 4.97 -0.43
N ASP A 39 10.91 4.09 -0.32
CA ASP A 39 12.10 4.15 -1.16
C ASP A 39 11.80 3.84 -2.62
N GLY A 40 12.59 4.42 -3.51
CA GLY A 40 12.59 4.09 -4.94
C GLY A 40 12.27 5.29 -5.85
N PRO A 41 12.58 5.16 -7.16
CA PRO A 41 12.41 6.25 -8.12
C PRO A 41 10.98 6.38 -8.66
N LEU A 42 10.09 5.43 -8.35
CA LEU A 42 8.75 5.33 -8.92
C LEU A 42 7.77 4.68 -7.93
N TRP A 43 6.55 5.20 -7.88
CA TRP A 43 5.46 4.69 -7.05
C TRP A 43 4.20 4.41 -7.88
N VAL A 44 3.40 3.45 -7.43
CA VAL A 44 2.13 3.08 -8.07
C VAL A 44 0.97 3.46 -7.15
N VAL A 45 0.08 4.32 -7.62
CA VAL A 45 -1.15 4.71 -6.90
C VAL A 45 -2.30 3.83 -7.38
N LYS A 46 -3.04 3.24 -6.45
CA LYS A 46 -4.15 2.33 -6.75
C LYS A 46 -5.39 2.68 -5.94
N ALA A 47 -6.53 2.79 -6.61
CA ALA A 47 -7.82 2.85 -5.92
C ALA A 47 -8.05 1.53 -5.16
N GLN A 48 -8.50 1.64 -3.90
CA GLN A 48 -8.91 0.48 -3.11
C GLN A 48 -10.42 0.29 -3.30
N ILE A 49 -10.78 -0.68 -4.16
CA ILE A 49 -12.17 -1.07 -4.48
C ILE A 49 -12.53 -2.32 -3.68
#